data_AF-A0A523XXC7-F1
#
_entry.id   AF-A0A523XXC7-F1
#
_cell.length_a   1.000
_cell.length_b   1.000
_cell.length_c   1.000
_cell.angle_alpha   90.00
_cell.angle_beta   90.00
_cell.angle_gamma   90.00
#
_symmetry.space_group_name_H-M   'P 1'
#
loop_
_entity.id
_entity.type
_entity.pdbx_description
1 polymer ?
#
loop_
_entity_poly.entity_id
_entity_poly.type
_entity_poly.pdbx_seq_one_letter_code
_entity_poly.pdbx_strand_id
1 'polypeptide(L)'
;MKRVTLISLKVCWIFVIVLGLSVLSFADTESGTNTEAEQHFEKANELLKRMDYEAAIAEYNKVVTMSSNSKIAQDAQYWIGQSYFRAGQFDAALSAFQKLLDE
;
A
#
# COMPACT_ATOMS: atom_id res chain seq x y z
N MET A 1 18.50 39.86 37.98
CA MET A 1 17.88 40.15 36.66
C MET A 1 18.52 39.45 35.44
N LYS A 2 19.41 38.44 35.57
CA LYS A 2 20.05 37.76 34.42
C LYS A 2 19.65 36.29 34.19
N ARG A 3 18.75 35.74 35.01
CA ARG A 3 18.32 34.32 34.93
C ARG A 3 17.12 34.10 34.00
N VAL A 4 16.23 35.08 33.82
CA VAL A 4 15.01 34.96 33.00
C VAL A 4 15.29 35.01 31.49
N THR A 5 16.28 35.80 31.06
CA THR A 5 16.71 35.88 29.64
C THR A 5 17.45 34.62 29.18
N LEU A 6 18.10 33.90 30.09
CA LEU A 6 18.87 32.68 29.82
C LEU A 6 17.96 31.44 29.70
N ILE A 7 16.82 31.45 30.38
CA ILE A 7 15.75 30.44 30.23
C ILE A 7 15.03 30.65 28.89
N SER A 8 14.71 31.89 28.51
CA SER A 8 14.08 32.22 27.21
C SER A 8 14.91 31.77 26.00
N LEU A 9 16.23 31.99 26.04
CA LEU A 9 17.14 31.60 24.94
C LEU A 9 17.31 30.08 24.83
N LYS A 10 17.35 29.35 25.96
CA LYS A 10 17.48 27.89 25.99
C LYS A 10 16.17 27.15 25.72
N VAL A 11 15.03 27.70 26.13
CA VAL A 11 13.69 27.17 25.77
C VAL A 11 13.44 27.31 24.28
N CYS A 12 13.87 28.41 23.65
CA CYS A 12 13.78 28.58 22.20
C CYS A 12 14.64 27.55 21.43
N TRP A 13 15.85 27.27 21.92
CA TRP A 13 16.70 26.21 21.36
C TRP A 13 16.10 24.81 21.54
N ILE A 14 15.52 24.51 22.70
CA ILE A 14 14.86 23.21 22.94
C ILE A 14 13.57 23.09 22.11
N PHE A 15 12.82 24.18 21.90
CA PHE A 15 11.62 24.17 21.04
C PHE A 15 11.97 24.01 19.56
N VAL A 16 13.07 24.60 19.09
CA VAL A 16 13.60 24.40 17.72
C VAL A 16 14.14 22.98 17.53
N ILE A 17 14.74 22.39 18.58
CA ILE A 17 15.24 21.01 18.56
C ILE A 17 14.08 20.00 18.65
N VAL A 18 13.04 20.26 19.45
CA VAL A 18 11.86 19.39 19.58
C VAL A 18 10.90 19.52 18.38
N LEU A 19 10.82 20.70 17.74
CA LEU A 19 10.15 20.87 16.44
C LEU A 19 11.01 20.42 15.25
N GLY A 20 12.33 20.35 15.41
CA GLY A 20 13.27 19.90 14.38
C GLY A 20 13.56 18.40 14.38
N LEU A 21 13.45 17.71 15.53
CA LEU A 21 13.67 16.27 15.65
C LEU A 21 12.40 15.43 15.56
N SER A 22 11.20 16.01 15.57
CA SER A 22 9.97 15.28 15.26
C SER A 22 9.76 15.05 13.76
N VAL A 23 10.53 15.70 12.89
CA VAL A 23 10.41 15.55 11.43
C VAL A 23 11.26 14.38 10.88
N LEU A 24 12.05 13.69 11.70
CA LEU A 24 12.85 12.56 11.21
C LEU A 24 12.15 11.19 11.27
N SER A 25 10.85 11.14 11.53
CA SER A 25 10.09 9.88 11.56
C SER A 25 8.85 9.80 10.68
N PHE A 26 8.45 10.83 9.94
CA PHE A 26 7.22 10.76 9.15
C PHE A 26 7.32 11.51 7.83
N ALA A 27 8.15 11.03 6.91
CA ALA A 27 8.03 11.39 5.50
C ALA A 27 8.56 10.23 4.66
N ASP A 28 7.75 9.80 3.70
CA ASP A 28 8.03 8.82 2.65
C ASP A 28 8.14 7.34 3.05
N THR A 29 7.04 6.78 3.55
CA THR A 29 6.73 5.37 3.22
C THR A 29 5.37 5.20 2.54
N GLU A 30 4.47 6.19 2.58
CA GLU A 30 3.10 6.01 2.04
C GLU A 30 2.95 6.29 0.54
N SER A 31 3.82 7.11 -0.06
CA SER A 31 3.72 7.39 -1.51
C SER A 31 4.47 6.37 -2.37
N GLY A 32 5.60 5.82 -1.88
CA GLY A 32 6.41 4.86 -2.64
C GLY A 32 5.72 3.51 -2.85
N THR A 33 5.02 3.01 -1.83
CA THR A 33 4.33 1.71 -1.87
C THR A 33 3.09 1.74 -2.77
N ASN A 34 2.35 2.85 -2.78
CA ASN A 34 1.18 3.00 -3.64
C ASN A 34 1.55 3.06 -5.12
N THR A 35 2.63 3.76 -5.49
CA THR A 35 3.09 3.80 -6.89
C THR A 35 3.58 2.43 -7.39
N GLU A 36 4.28 1.66 -6.55
CA GLU A 36 4.74 0.32 -6.94
C GLU A 36 3.57 -0.67 -7.03
N ALA A 37 2.60 -0.61 -6.12
CA ALA A 37 1.36 -1.39 -6.20
C ALA A 37 0.54 -1.07 -7.46
N GLU A 38 0.44 0.21 -7.84
CA GLU A 38 -0.20 0.64 -9.09
C GLU A 38 0.49 0.07 -10.34
N GLN A 39 1.82 0.04 -10.35
CA GLN A 39 2.59 -0.55 -11.45
C GLN A 39 2.31 -2.05 -11.59
N HIS A 40 2.29 -2.79 -10.49
CA HIS A 40 1.95 -4.20 -10.49
C HIS A 40 0.50 -4.44 -10.95
N PHE A 41 -0.43 -3.59 -10.51
CA PHE A 41 -1.83 -3.67 -10.94
C PHE A 41 -1.99 -3.46 -12.44
N GLU A 42 -1.32 -2.46 -13.01
CA GLU A 42 -1.41 -2.20 -14.44
C GLU A 42 -0.75 -3.32 -15.27
N LYS A 43 0.39 -3.84 -14.81
CA LYS A 43 1.03 -5.01 -15.43
C LYS A 43 0.10 -6.22 -15.41
N ALA A 44 -0.61 -6.45 -14.32
CA ALA A 44 -1.60 -7.52 -14.20
C ALA A 44 -2.75 -7.34 -15.19
N ASN A 45 -3.27 -6.11 -15.36
CA ASN A 45 -4.31 -5.80 -16.36
C ASN A 45 -3.85 -6.14 -17.78
N GLU A 46 -2.61 -5.81 -18.12
CA GLU A 46 -2.02 -6.13 -19.43
C GLU A 46 -1.89 -7.64 -19.65
N LEU A 47 -1.51 -8.40 -18.63
CA LEU A 47 -1.47 -9.86 -18.67
C LEU A 47 -2.88 -10.45 -18.86
N LEU A 48 -3.86 -9.91 -18.14
CA LEU A 48 -5.27 -10.31 -18.24
C LEU A 48 -5.84 -10.08 -19.64
N LYS A 49 -5.52 -8.94 -20.28
CA LYS A 49 -5.89 -8.65 -21.68
C LYS A 49 -5.32 -9.67 -22.66
N ARG A 50 -4.15 -10.24 -22.35
CA ARG A 50 -3.53 -11.33 -23.12
C ARG A 50 -4.03 -12.72 -22.74
N MET A 51 -5.00 -12.81 -21.81
CA MET A 51 -5.52 -14.07 -21.26
C MET A 51 -4.46 -14.89 -20.50
N ASP A 52 -3.36 -14.26 -20.10
CA ASP A 52 -2.33 -14.88 -19.27
C ASP A 52 -2.74 -14.79 -17.80
N TYR A 53 -3.72 -15.63 -17.44
CA TYR A 53 -4.40 -15.56 -16.14
C TYR A 53 -3.46 -15.86 -14.98
N GLU A 54 -2.57 -16.85 -15.12
CA GLU A 54 -1.64 -17.24 -14.07
C GLU A 54 -0.67 -16.10 -13.74
N ALA A 55 -0.06 -15.49 -14.76
CA ALA A 55 0.83 -14.37 -14.56
C ALA A 55 0.08 -13.12 -14.04
N ALA A 56 -1.14 -12.87 -14.51
CA ALA A 56 -1.97 -11.77 -13.99
C ALA A 56 -2.25 -11.95 -12.49
N ILE A 57 -2.63 -13.16 -12.06
CA ILE A 57 -2.83 -13.50 -10.65
C ILE A 57 -1.56 -13.28 -9.84
N ALA A 58 -0.39 -13.68 -10.35
CA ALA A 58 0.87 -13.47 -9.65
C ALA A 58 1.18 -11.98 -9.43
N GLU A 59 0.91 -11.11 -10.42
CA GLU A 59 1.10 -9.67 -10.27
C GLU A 59 0.06 -9.03 -9.34
N TYR A 60 -1.22 -9.40 -9.43
CA TYR A 60 -2.24 -8.91 -8.48
C TYR A 60 -1.94 -9.34 -7.04
N ASN A 61 -1.40 -10.53 -6.81
CA ASN A 61 -1.01 -10.96 -5.46
C ASN A 61 0.05 -10.04 -4.85
N LYS A 62 0.99 -9.52 -5.65
CA LYS A 62 1.96 -8.54 -5.16
C LYS A 62 1.26 -7.27 -4.67
N VAL A 63 0.29 -6.78 -5.43
CA VAL A 63 -0.54 -5.62 -5.03
C VAL A 63 -1.19 -5.85 -3.66
N VAL A 64 -1.82 -7.02 -3.46
CA VAL A 64 -2.46 -7.38 -2.20
C VAL A 64 -1.45 -7.43 -1.04
N THR A 65 -0.23 -7.94 -1.28
CA THR A 65 0.82 -8.01 -0.25
C THR A 65 1.43 -6.67 0.11
N MET A 66 1.52 -5.74 -0.83
CA MET A 66 2.21 -4.46 -0.65
C MET A 66 1.31 -3.40 -0.01
N SER A 67 0.01 -3.45 -0.29
CA SER A 67 -0.96 -2.44 0.13
C SER A 67 -2.14 -3.09 0.86
N SER A 68 -1.87 -4.01 1.79
CA SER A 68 -2.91 -4.68 2.59
C SER A 68 -3.84 -3.64 3.25
N ASN A 69 -5.16 -3.82 3.13
CA ASN A 69 -6.21 -2.88 3.56
C ASN A 69 -6.37 -1.59 2.75
N SER A 70 -5.86 -1.54 1.52
CA SER A 70 -6.13 -0.45 0.57
C SER A 70 -7.23 -0.81 -0.43
N LYS A 71 -7.86 0.21 -1.02
CA LYS A 71 -8.81 0.01 -2.12
C LYS A 71 -8.17 -0.75 -3.29
N ILE A 72 -6.91 -0.47 -3.63
CA ILE A 72 -6.22 -1.14 -4.75
C ILE A 72 -5.96 -2.62 -4.44
N ALA A 73 -5.72 -2.99 -3.18
CA ALA A 73 -5.63 -4.39 -2.78
C ALA A 73 -6.98 -5.11 -2.88
N GLN A 74 -8.08 -4.46 -2.48
CA GLN A 74 -9.43 -5.01 -2.67
C GLN A 74 -9.76 -5.20 -4.17
N ASP A 75 -9.46 -4.20 -4.99
CA ASP A 75 -9.63 -4.28 -6.44
C ASP A 75 -8.77 -5.42 -7.02
N ALA A 76 -7.51 -5.58 -6.56
CA ALA A 76 -6.63 -6.67 -7.00
C ALA A 76 -7.15 -8.05 -6.57
N GLN A 77 -7.66 -8.18 -5.34
CA GLN A 77 -8.26 -9.42 -4.84
C GLN A 77 -9.52 -9.81 -5.65
N TYR A 78 -10.34 -8.83 -6.04
CA TYR A 78 -11.44 -9.06 -6.98
C TYR A 78 -10.94 -9.58 -8.33
N TRP A 79 -9.91 -8.95 -8.90
CA TRP A 79 -9.37 -9.37 -10.19
C TRP A 79 -8.65 -10.72 -10.15
N ILE A 80 -8.10 -11.14 -9.00
CA ILE A 80 -7.62 -12.52 -8.79
C ILE A 80 -8.78 -13.51 -8.96
N GLY A 81 -9.91 -13.27 -8.30
CA GLY A 81 -11.10 -14.12 -8.46
C GLY A 81 -11.61 -14.16 -9.90
N GLN A 82 -11.65 -13.01 -10.57
CA GLN A 82 -12.04 -12.93 -11.99
C GLN A 82 -11.07 -13.64 -12.92
N SER A 83 -9.77 -13.61 -12.62
CA SER A 83 -8.75 -14.30 -13.40
C SER A 83 -8.90 -15.82 -13.26
N TYR A 84 -9.08 -16.33 -12.04
CA TYR A 84 -9.40 -17.75 -11.81
C TYR A 84 -10.69 -18.18 -12.50
N PHE A 85 -11.73 -17.34 -12.45
CA PHE A 85 -12.99 -17.62 -13.12
C PHE A 85 -12.82 -17.74 -14.63
N ARG A 86 -12.09 -16.81 -15.26
CA ARG A 86 -11.80 -16.83 -16.70
C ARG A 86 -10.89 -17.99 -17.11
N ALA A 87 -10.03 -18.46 -16.20
CA ALA A 87 -9.22 -19.66 -16.37
C ALA A 87 -10.02 -20.98 -16.21
N GLY A 88 -11.30 -20.91 -15.83
CA GLY A 88 -12.13 -22.09 -15.56
C GLY A 88 -11.88 -22.74 -14.19
N GLN A 89 -11.11 -22.08 -13.32
CA GLN A 89 -10.75 -22.56 -11.99
C GLN A 89 -11.77 -22.04 -10.96
N PHE A 90 -13.00 -22.54 -11.03
CA PHE A 90 -14.13 -21.98 -10.28
C PHE A 90 -14.00 -22.10 -8.75
N ASP A 91 -13.44 -23.19 -8.24
CA ASP A 91 -13.23 -23.35 -6.79
C ASP A 91 -12.25 -22.29 -6.24
N ALA A 92 -11.15 -22.05 -6.96
CA ALA A 92 -10.19 -21.01 -6.61
C ALA A 92 -10.78 -19.60 -6.73
N ALA A 93 -11.62 -19.37 -7.75
CA ALA A 93 -12.34 -18.10 -7.90
C ALA A 93 -13.28 -17.85 -6.72
N LEU A 94 -14.04 -18.87 -6.30
CA LEU A 94 -14.93 -18.79 -5.16
C LEU A 94 -14.17 -18.44 -3.87
N SER A 95 -13.06 -19.14 -3.58
CA SER A 95 -12.22 -18.83 -2.42
C SER A 95 -11.66 -17.41 -2.48
N ALA A 96 -11.24 -16.93 -3.65
CA ALA A 96 -10.73 -15.58 -3.82
C ALA A 96 -11.82 -14.51 -3.57
N PHE A 97 -13.05 -14.75 -4.01
CA PHE A 97 -14.18 -13.84 -3.75
C PHE A 97 -14.65 -13.89 -2.30
N GLN A 98 -14.65 -15.06 -1.65
CA GLN A 98 -14.96 -15.19 -0.23
C GLN A 98 -13.99 -14.38 0.62
N LYS A 99 -12.69 -14.47 0.32
CA LYS A 99 -11.68 -13.66 1.01
C LYS A 99 -11.97 -12.16 0.92
N LEU A 100 -12.46 -11.68 -0.23
CA LEU A 100 -12.82 -10.27 -0.41
C LEU A 100 -14.05 -9.85 0.44
N LEU A 101 -14.97 -10.76 0.70
CA LEU A 101 -16.19 -10.49 1.49
C LEU A 101 -15.97 -10.62 3.00
N ASP A 102 -14.94 -11.37 3.40
CA ASP A 102 -14.60 -11.63 4.81
C ASP A 102 -13.64 -10.57 5.40
N GLU A 103 -13.07 -9.67 4.58
CA GLU A 103 -12.25 -8.51 4.98
C GLU A 103 -13.11 -7.30 5.40
#